data_AF-A0A0D3E0C6-F1
#
_entry.id   AF-A0A0D3E0C6-F1
#
_cell.length_a   1.000
_cell.length_b   1.000
_cell.length_c   1.000
_cell.angle_alpha   90.00
_cell.angle_beta   90.00
_cell.angle_gamma   90.00
#
_symmetry.space_group_name_H-M   'P 1'
#
loop_
_entity.id
_entity.type
_entity.pdbx_description
1 polymer ?
#
loop_
_entity_poly.entity_id
_entity_poly.type
_entity_poly.pdbx_seq_one_letter_code
_entity_poly.pdbx_strand_id
1 'polypeptide(L)'
;MKRFSFISVFLLPLFLIINTSFALPLSTNSRWIVDDGYQGRGVKLTCVNWPSHLEAAVAEGLNKQPLDINVAQVQQQKKPQVHH
;
A
#
# COMPACT_ATOMS: atom_id res chain seq x y z
N MET A 1 -17.42 -0.61 -39.26
CA MET A 1 -16.01 -0.23 -38.95
C MET A 1 -15.89 0.97 -38.00
N LYS A 2 -16.78 1.98 -38.01
CA LYS A 2 -16.67 3.17 -37.13
C LYS A 2 -16.90 2.92 -35.63
N ARG A 3 -17.82 2.01 -35.26
CA ARG A 3 -18.18 1.72 -33.85
C ARG A 3 -17.02 1.11 -33.03
N PHE A 4 -16.22 0.23 -33.64
CA PHE A 4 -15.03 -0.35 -33.00
C PHE A 4 -13.93 0.70 -32.75
N SER A 5 -13.82 1.69 -33.63
CA SER A 5 -12.85 2.80 -33.48
C SER A 5 -13.20 3.70 -32.29
N PHE A 6 -14.48 4.07 -32.12
CA PHE A 6 -14.91 4.86 -30.97
C PHE A 6 -14.63 4.16 -29.63
N ILE A 7 -14.96 2.87 -29.53
CA ILE A 7 -14.71 2.08 -28.32
C ILE A 7 -13.20 2.03 -28.01
N SER A 8 -12.36 1.83 -29.04
CA SER A 8 -10.90 1.84 -28.90
C SER A 8 -10.38 3.18 -28.38
N VAL A 9 -10.88 4.30 -28.92
CA VAL A 9 -10.48 5.66 -28.51
C VAL A 9 -10.84 5.96 -27.05
N PHE A 10 -11.94 5.42 -26.52
CA PHE A 10 -12.32 5.58 -25.11
C PHE A 10 -11.62 4.58 -24.16
N LEU A 11 -11.32 3.36 -24.61
CA LEU A 11 -10.70 2.32 -23.78
C LEU A 11 -9.18 2.47 -23.63
N LEU A 12 -8.50 2.99 -24.65
CA LEU A 12 -7.04 3.23 -24.61
C LEU A 12 -6.58 4.17 -23.48
N PRO A 13 -7.16 5.37 -23.30
CA PRO A 13 -6.78 6.25 -22.20
C PRO A 13 -7.19 5.67 -20.84
N LEU A 14 -8.32 4.95 -20.77
CA LEU A 14 -8.74 4.26 -19.55
C LEU A 14 -7.70 3.20 -19.14
N PHE A 15 -7.16 2.44 -20.10
CA PHE A 15 -6.12 1.44 -19.86
C PHE A 15 -4.79 2.02 -19.35
N LEU A 16 -4.43 3.25 -19.75
CA LEU A 16 -3.21 3.91 -19.25
C LEU A 16 -3.35 4.35 -17.78
N ILE A 17 -4.54 4.77 -17.36
CA ILE A 17 -4.79 5.28 -16.00
C ILE A 17 -4.81 4.13 -14.96
N ILE A 18 -5.35 2.96 -15.31
CA ILE A 18 -5.38 1.81 -14.38
C ILE A 18 -3.98 1.29 -13.99
N ASN A 19 -2.97 1.55 -14.82
CA ASN A 19 -1.60 1.11 -14.58
C ASN A 19 -0.74 2.14 -13.82
N THR A 20 -1.31 3.30 -13.46
CA THR A 20 -0.56 4.36 -12.78
C THR A 20 -0.48 4.06 -11.28
N SER A 21 0.53 3.30 -10.85
CA SER A 21 0.83 3.13 -9.41
C SER A 21 1.72 4.27 -8.93
N PHE A 22 1.19 5.12 -8.03
CA PHE A 22 1.99 6.15 -7.38
C PHE A 22 2.67 5.57 -6.14
N ALA A 23 3.88 5.02 -6.31
CA ALA A 23 4.73 4.70 -5.18
C ALA A 23 5.40 6.00 -4.72
N LEU A 24 5.15 6.41 -3.48
CA LEU A 24 5.92 7.48 -2.84
C LEU A 24 7.37 6.98 -2.72
N PRO A 25 8.36 7.64 -3.36
CA PRO A 25 9.73 7.22 -3.19
C PRO A 25 10.14 7.51 -1.75
N LEU A 26 10.60 6.47 -1.04
CA LEU A 26 11.28 6.64 0.22
C LEU A 26 12.77 6.65 -0.07
N SER A 27 13.47 7.65 0.47
CA SER A 27 14.92 7.77 0.38
C SER A 27 15.55 7.61 1.76
N THR A 28 16.86 7.41 1.80
CA THR A 28 17.61 7.30 3.06
C THR A 28 18.60 8.46 3.15
N ASN A 29 18.61 9.13 4.30
CA ASN A 29 19.61 10.14 4.62
C ASN A 29 20.36 9.68 5.87
N SER A 30 21.54 9.11 5.67
CA SER A 30 22.34 8.49 6.73
C SER A 30 21.53 7.44 7.52
N ARG A 31 21.16 7.74 8.77
CA ARG A 31 20.36 6.87 9.66
C ARG A 31 18.84 7.02 9.46
N TRP A 32 18.38 8.07 8.80
CA TRP A 32 16.95 8.40 8.73
C TRP A 32 16.33 7.96 7.40
N ILE A 33 15.12 7.42 7.48
CA ILE A 33 14.26 7.23 6.31
C ILE A 33 13.55 8.56 6.08
N VAL A 34 13.64 9.10 4.87
CA VAL A 34 13.03 10.36 4.47
C VAL A 34 12.04 10.14 3.34
N ASP A 35 10.95 10.90 3.36
CA ASP A 35 10.06 11.03 2.21
C ASP A 35 10.78 11.83 1.13
N ASP A 36 10.86 11.29 -0.09
CA ASP A 36 11.60 11.87 -1.23
C ASP A 36 10.86 13.07 -1.87
N GLY A 37 9.75 13.50 -1.27
CA GLY A 37 9.13 14.78 -1.59
C GLY A 37 10.05 15.98 -1.34
N TYR A 38 9.75 17.13 -1.96
CA TYR A 38 10.52 18.39 -1.99
C TYR A 38 11.09 18.92 -0.64
N GLN A 39 10.68 18.36 0.50
CA GLN A 39 11.04 18.81 1.84
C GLN A 39 11.80 17.76 2.67
N GLY A 40 12.05 16.55 2.15
CA GLY A 40 12.92 15.55 2.80
C GLY A 40 12.49 15.20 4.24
N ARG A 41 11.19 15.03 4.49
CA ARG A 41 10.67 14.84 5.86
C ARG A 41 11.05 13.46 6.38
N GLY A 42 11.64 13.40 7.58
CA GLY A 42 11.92 12.14 8.26
C GLY A 42 10.62 11.39 8.62
N VAL A 43 10.54 10.12 8.27
CA VAL A 43 9.37 9.26 8.54
C VAL A 43 9.76 8.08 9.43
N LYS A 44 8.88 7.71 10.36
CA LYS A 44 9.04 6.51 11.19
C LYS A 44 8.07 5.43 10.72
N LEU A 45 8.62 4.39 10.10
CA LEU A 45 7.83 3.27 9.64
C LEU A 45 7.28 2.47 10.81
N THR A 46 6.01 2.17 10.71
CA THR A 46 5.24 1.53 11.75
C THR A 46 4.77 0.19 11.18
N CYS A 47 5.66 -0.80 11.14
CA CYS A 47 5.39 -2.13 10.58
C CYS A 47 4.84 -3.12 11.62
N VAL A 48 4.03 -4.06 11.15
CA VAL A 48 3.67 -5.28 11.88
C VAL A 48 4.02 -6.45 10.98
N ASN A 49 4.66 -7.47 11.53
CA ASN A 49 4.99 -8.67 10.77
C ASN A 49 3.73 -9.51 10.60
N TRP A 50 3.31 -9.74 9.36
CA TRP A 50 2.24 -10.68 9.02
C TRP A 50 2.82 -11.81 8.17
N PRO A 51 3.14 -12.98 8.77
CA PRO A 51 3.70 -14.10 8.02
C PRO A 51 2.64 -14.71 7.08
N SER A 52 3.01 -14.87 5.81
CA SER A 52 2.22 -15.55 4.77
C SER A 52 3.02 -16.62 4.02
N HIS A 53 4.30 -16.78 4.36
CA HIS A 53 5.24 -17.68 3.70
C HIS A 53 5.33 -19.06 4.41
N LEU A 54 4.49 -19.32 5.42
CA LEU A 54 4.35 -20.64 6.04
C LEU A 54 3.42 -21.56 5.22
N GLU A 55 3.28 -22.81 5.65
CA GLU A 55 2.62 -23.95 4.97
C GLU A 55 1.35 -23.63 4.15
N ALA A 56 0.54 -22.67 4.60
CA ALA A 56 -0.50 -22.07 3.78
C ALA A 56 0.05 -20.76 3.21
N ALA A 57 0.19 -20.65 1.89
CA ALA A 57 0.55 -19.42 1.17
C ALA A 57 -0.49 -18.28 1.30
N VAL A 58 -1.23 -18.29 2.41
CA VAL A 58 -2.28 -17.38 2.84
C VAL A 58 -1.82 -16.79 4.16
N ALA A 59 -1.82 -15.46 4.23
CA ALA A 59 -1.49 -14.73 5.44
C ALA A 59 -2.29 -15.29 6.64
N GLU A 60 -1.61 -15.56 7.76
CA GLU A 60 -2.25 -16.17 8.93
C GLU A 60 -3.52 -15.41 9.35
N GLY A 61 -4.62 -16.12 9.63
CA GLY A 61 -5.88 -15.50 10.04
C GLY A 61 -6.79 -15.03 8.90
N LEU A 62 -6.33 -15.00 7.64
CA LEU A 62 -7.19 -14.64 6.49
C LEU A 62 -8.31 -15.65 6.23
N ASN A 63 -8.11 -16.91 6.64
CA ASN A 63 -9.15 -17.94 6.62
C ASN A 63 -10.27 -17.66 7.66
N LYS A 64 -10.00 -16.85 8.69
CA LYS A 64 -10.95 -16.59 9.78
C LYS A 64 -11.71 -15.28 9.60
N GLN A 65 -11.04 -14.25 9.07
CA GLN A 65 -11.62 -12.92 8.91
C GLN A 65 -11.07 -12.24 7.65
N PRO A 66 -11.87 -11.41 6.96
CA PRO A 66 -11.42 -10.68 5.77
C PRO A 66 -10.32 -9.65 6.11
N LEU A 67 -9.50 -9.34 5.11
CA LEU A 67 -8.35 -8.43 5.19
C LEU A 67 -8.70 -7.11 5.89
N ASP A 68 -9.80 -6.48 5.51
CA ASP A 68 -10.18 -5.14 5.98
C ASP A 68 -10.36 -5.09 7.50
N ILE A 69 -10.91 -6.15 8.09
CA ILE A 69 -11.13 -6.25 9.54
C ILE A 69 -9.79 -6.42 10.25
N ASN A 70 -8.96 -7.35 9.78
CA ASN A 70 -7.65 -7.63 10.38
C ASN A 70 -6.71 -6.41 10.28
N VAL A 71 -6.69 -5.72 9.13
CA VAL A 71 -5.90 -4.50 8.94
C VAL A 71 -6.39 -3.41 9.89
N ALA A 72 -7.70 -3.20 10.02
CA ALA A 72 -8.25 -2.22 10.95
C ALA A 72 -7.87 -2.52 12.42
N GLN A 73 -7.87 -3.79 12.82
CA GLN A 73 -7.45 -4.20 14.17
C GLN A 73 -5.96 -3.96 14.40
N VAL A 74 -5.11 -4.28 13.43
CA VAL A 74 -3.65 -4.03 13.49
C VAL A 74 -3.36 -2.52 13.59
N GLN A 75 -4.14 -1.67 12.91
CA GLN A 75 -4.02 -0.21 13.04
C GLN A 75 -4.37 0.27 14.47
N GLN A 76 -5.37 -0.33 15.11
CA GLN A 76 -5.81 0.06 16.45
C GLN A 76 -4.83 -0.36 17.55
N GLN A 77 -4.15 -1.50 17.42
CA GLN A 77 -3.17 -1.97 18.41
C GLN A 77 -1.89 -1.12 18.44
N LYS A 78 -1.67 -0.31 17.41
CA LYS A 78 -0.48 0.53 17.27
C LYS A 78 -0.73 2.02 17.51
N LYS A 79 -1.75 2.36 18.29
CA LYS A 79 -1.82 3.70 18.89
C LYS A 79 -0.61 3.86 19.83
N PRO A 80 0.22 4.91 19.69
CA PRO A 80 1.36 5.10 20.58
C PRO A 80 0.83 5.22 22.01
N GLN A 81 1.30 4.33 22.89
CA GLN A 81 1.14 4.48 24.33
C GLN A 81 1.97 5.71 24.74
N VAL A 82 1.35 6.89 24.68
CA VAL A 82 1.92 8.11 25.25
C VAL A 82 1.79 7.95 26.76
N HIS A 83 2.81 7.38 27.39
CA HIS A 83 2.97 7.48 28.83
C HIS A 83 3.21 8.94 29.18
N HIS A 84 2.30 9.49 29.98
CA HIS A 84 2.31 10.84 30.49
C HIS A 84 3.33 11.01 31.61
#